data_AF-A0ABD3XML1-F1
#
_entry.id   AF-A0ABD3XML1-F1
#
_cell.length_a   1.000
_cell.length_b   1.000
_cell.length_c   1.000
_cell.angle_alpha   90.00
_cell.angle_beta   90.00
_cell.angle_gamma   90.00
#
_symmetry.space_group_name_H-M   'P 1'
#
loop_
_entity.id
_entity.type
_entity.pdbx_description
1 polymer ?
#
loop_
_entity_poly.entity_id
_entity_poly.type
_entity_poly.pdbx_seq_one_letter_code
_entity_poly.pdbx_strand_id
1 'polypeptide(L)'
;MACADHVMIACADHVMIACADHVMIACTDHVMMACADHVMMACTDPVMMACTDHVMMACADHVMIASADHVMIACADHVMIACADHVMIACADHVMIACTDHVMMACADHVMMACTDPVMMACTDHVMMACADHVMIASADHVMIACADHVMIACADHVLVTGAP
;
A
#
# COMPACT_ATOMS: atom_id res chain seq x y z
N MET A 1 21.43 12.31 3.84
CA MET A 1 22.59 11.49 4.26
C MET A 1 22.77 10.35 3.26
N ALA A 2 23.99 10.01 2.86
CA ALA A 2 24.28 8.85 2.03
C ALA A 2 25.02 7.79 2.85
N CYS A 3 24.55 6.55 2.86
CA CYS A 3 25.11 5.42 3.61
C CYS A 3 25.27 4.20 2.71
N ALA A 4 26.34 3.43 2.95
CA ALA A 4 26.54 2.14 2.32
C ALA A 4 25.90 1.00 3.14
N ASP A 5 25.88 1.13 4.46
CA ASP A 5 25.48 0.05 5.36
C ASP A 5 24.20 0.45 6.14
N HIS A 6 24.13 0.11 7.43
CA HIS A 6 22.94 0.29 8.26
C HIS A 6 22.77 1.72 8.79
N VAL A 7 21.54 2.21 8.80
CA VAL A 7 21.16 3.50 9.39
C VAL A 7 20.09 3.34 10.44
N MET A 8 20.32 3.99 11.58
CA MET A 8 19.31 4.22 12.61
C MET A 8 19.19 5.71 12.87
N ILE A 9 17.99 6.26 12.66
CA ILE A 9 17.68 7.67 12.93
C ILE A 9 16.47 7.77 13.83
N ALA A 10 16.60 8.61 14.86
CA ALA A 10 15.49 9.12 15.66
C ALA A 10 15.58 10.65 15.68
N CYS A 11 14.60 11.35 15.11
CA CYS A 11 14.60 12.82 15.05
C CYS A 11 13.19 13.39 15.05
N ALA A 12 13.09 14.70 15.31
CA ALA A 12 11.82 15.43 15.25
C ALA A 12 11.71 16.32 14.01
N ASP A 13 12.73 16.31 13.15
CA ASP A 13 12.85 17.16 11.97
C ASP A 13 12.77 16.33 10.68
N HIS A 14 12.67 17.02 9.55
CA HIS A 14 12.68 16.46 8.21
C HIS A 14 13.87 15.52 7.97
N VAL A 15 13.60 14.39 7.32
CA VAL A 15 14.62 13.37 7.01
C VAL A 15 14.78 13.21 5.50
N MET A 16 16.03 13.30 5.04
CA MET A 16 16.42 12.96 3.66
C MET A 16 17.57 11.95 3.67
N ILE A 17 17.33 10.73 3.20
CA ILE A 17 18.30 9.63 3.21
C ILE A 17 18.37 8.91 1.86
N ALA A 18 19.59 8.54 1.47
CA ALA A 18 19.87 7.54 0.46
C ALA A 18 20.72 6.43 1.10
N CYS A 19 20.26 5.18 1.07
CA CYS A 19 21.00 4.03 1.61
C CYS A 19 21.04 2.85 0.65
N ALA A 20 22.11 2.06 0.70
CA ALA A 20 22.18 0.80 -0.04
C ALA A 20 21.59 -0.38 0.75
N ASP A 21 21.83 -0.43 2.06
CA ASP A 21 21.38 -1.55 2.90
C ASP A 21 20.17 -1.13 3.78
N HIS A 22 20.22 -1.44 5.08
CA HIS A 22 19.07 -1.40 5.97
C HIS A 22 18.86 -0.02 6.61
N VAL A 23 17.61 0.42 6.66
CA VAL A 23 17.24 1.70 7.28
C VAL A 23 16.13 1.51 8.32
N MET A 24 16.39 1.98 9.53
CA MET A 24 15.40 2.10 10.61
C MET A 24 15.21 3.57 11.00
N ILE A 25 13.97 4.05 10.93
CA ILE A 25 13.63 5.46 11.24
C ILE A 25 12.44 5.56 12.17
N ALA A 26 12.61 6.41 13.18
CA ALA A 26 11.51 7.00 13.93
C ALA A 26 11.58 8.53 13.76
N CYS A 27 10.59 9.14 13.13
CA CYS A 27 10.52 10.59 12.97
C CYS A 27 9.12 11.13 13.25
N THR A 28 9.02 12.42 13.53
CA THR A 28 7.73 13.11 13.71
C THR A 28 7.45 14.12 12.61
N ASP A 29 8.22 14.08 11.53
CA ASP A 29 8.20 15.05 10.45
C ASP A 29 8.47 14.33 9.12
N HIS A 30 8.40 15.08 8.03
CA HIS A 30 8.38 14.57 6.66
C HIS A 30 9.62 13.74 6.33
N VAL A 31 9.41 12.62 5.63
CA VAL A 31 10.50 11.74 5.17
C VAL A 31 10.54 11.64 3.66
N MET A 32 11.72 11.85 3.10
CA MET A 32 12.05 11.46 1.74
C MET A 32 13.21 10.45 1.76
N MET A 33 13.00 9.28 1.18
CA MET A 33 13.97 8.19 1.21
C MET A 33 14.14 7.48 -0.13
N ALA A 34 15.40 7.14 -0.43
CA ALA A 34 15.76 6.08 -1.37
C ALA A 34 16.55 4.97 -0.64
N CYS A 35 16.12 3.71 -0.77
CA CYS A 35 16.76 2.55 -0.18
C CYS A 35 16.87 1.42 -1.22
N ALA A 36 17.94 0.63 -1.21
CA ALA A 36 18.04 -0.54 -2.09
C ALA A 36 17.69 -1.86 -1.38
N ASP A 37 17.54 -1.87 -0.07
CA ASP A 37 17.26 -3.07 0.70
C ASP A 37 16.15 -2.77 1.72
N HIS A 38 16.20 -3.31 2.93
CA HIS A 38 15.09 -3.24 3.88
C HIS A 38 14.89 -1.86 4.54
N VAL A 39 13.63 -1.41 4.56
CA VAL A 39 13.20 -0.23 5.33
C VAL A 39 12.19 -0.59 6.40
N MET A 40 12.44 -0.13 7.63
CA MET A 40 11.47 -0.11 8.72
C MET A 40 11.27 1.33 9.21
N MET A 41 10.03 1.80 9.19
CA MET A 41 9.72 3.20 9.49
C MET A 41 8.50 3.37 10.39
N ALA A 42 8.62 4.28 11.35
CA ALA A 42 7.50 4.86 12.09
C ALA A 42 7.54 6.38 11.96
N CYS A 43 6.44 6.98 11.49
CA CYS A 43 6.33 8.42 11.28
C CYS A 43 4.92 8.94 11.58
N THR A 44 4.80 10.22 11.90
CA THR A 44 3.49 10.89 12.04
C THR A 44 3.10 11.71 10.82
N ASP A 45 4.08 12.06 10.00
CA ASP A 45 3.98 13.04 8.93
C ASP A 45 4.21 12.37 7.57
N PRO A 46 3.99 13.09 6.45
CA PRO A 46 4.01 12.50 5.13
C PRO A 46 5.33 11.81 4.76
N VAL A 47 5.22 10.67 4.09
CA VAL A 47 6.36 9.88 3.60
C VAL A 47 6.34 9.73 2.09
N MET A 48 7.49 9.95 1.49
CA MET A 48 7.79 9.58 0.11
C MET A 48 8.99 8.64 0.09
N MET A 49 8.80 7.45 -0.47
CA MET A 49 9.81 6.40 -0.48
C MET A 49 9.95 5.73 -1.84
N ALA A 50 11.19 5.51 -2.24
CA ALA A 50 11.56 4.53 -3.25
C ALA A 50 12.42 3.45 -2.58
N CYS A 51 11.97 2.21 -2.66
CA CYS A 51 12.69 1.03 -2.21
C CYS A 51 12.83 0.05 -3.38
N THR A 52 13.86 -0.80 -3.40
CA THR A 52 13.83 -1.96 -4.30
C THR A 52 13.27 -3.18 -3.60
N ASP A 53 13.58 -3.41 -2.33
CA ASP A 53 13.22 -4.65 -1.64
C ASP A 53 12.04 -4.45 -0.66
N HIS A 54 12.22 -4.83 0.60
CA HIS A 54 11.18 -4.84 1.61
C HIS A 54 10.93 -3.47 2.25
N VAL A 55 9.64 -3.09 2.37
CA VAL A 55 9.19 -1.94 3.16
C VAL A 55 8.20 -2.36 4.23
N MET A 56 8.49 -1.96 5.47
CA MET A 56 7.56 -2.03 6.60
C MET A 56 7.35 -0.62 7.18
N MET A 57 6.10 -0.16 7.18
CA MET A 57 5.78 1.22 7.58
C MET A 57 4.56 1.31 8.49
N ALA A 58 4.69 2.15 9.51
CA ALA A 58 3.57 2.70 10.27
C ALA A 58 3.57 4.24 10.14
N CYS A 59 2.51 4.80 9.57
CA CYS A 59 2.35 6.24 9.38
C CYS A 59 0.98 6.70 9.90
N ALA A 60 0.88 7.95 10.38
CA ALA A 60 -0.43 8.56 10.61
C ALA A 60 -0.93 9.25 9.32
N ASP A 61 -0.06 10.01 8.64
CA ASP A 61 -0.40 10.82 7.48
C ASP A 61 -0.14 10.10 6.13
N HIS A 62 -0.13 10.85 5.03
CA HIS A 62 0.02 10.39 3.66
C HIS A 62 1.30 9.60 3.39
N VAL A 63 1.15 8.47 2.70
CA VAL A 63 2.24 7.58 2.31
C VAL A 63 2.27 7.39 0.81
N MET A 64 3.43 7.63 0.20
CA MET A 64 3.72 7.34 -1.20
C MET A 64 4.93 6.39 -1.30
N ILE A 65 4.72 5.19 -1.85
CA ILE A 65 5.76 4.16 -1.98
C ILE A 65 5.84 3.66 -3.42
N ALA A 66 7.07 3.59 -3.92
CA ALA A 66 7.45 2.74 -5.04
C ALA A 66 8.37 1.64 -4.53
N SER A 67 7.99 0.37 -4.72
CA SER A 67 8.81 -0.81 -4.40
C SER A 67 8.87 -1.79 -5.57
N ALA A 68 9.94 -2.60 -5.65
CA ALA A 68 9.91 -3.77 -6.52
C ALA A 68 9.31 -4.96 -5.76
N ASP A 69 9.76 -5.21 -4.53
CA ASP A 69 9.39 -6.45 -3.83
C ASP A 69 8.21 -6.26 -2.87
N HIS A 70 8.39 -6.47 -1.56
CA HIS A 70 7.28 -6.56 -0.62
C HIS A 70 6.99 -5.27 0.15
N VAL A 71 5.72 -4.90 0.25
CA VAL A 71 5.27 -3.70 0.97
C VAL A 71 4.23 -4.05 2.05
N MET A 72 4.51 -3.67 3.29
CA MET A 72 3.61 -3.75 4.43
C MET A 72 3.39 -2.37 5.03
N ILE A 73 2.15 -1.88 5.02
CA ILE A 73 1.80 -0.54 5.51
C ILE A 73 0.62 -0.59 6.47
N ALA A 74 0.77 0.08 7.61
CA ALA A 74 -0.32 0.57 8.44
C ALA A 74 -0.37 2.10 8.36
N CYS A 75 -1.49 2.65 7.90
CA CYS A 75 -1.69 4.09 7.75
C CYS A 75 -3.03 4.52 8.32
N ALA A 76 -3.15 5.72 8.88
CA ALA A 76 -4.48 6.29 9.17
C ALA A 76 -5.05 6.96 7.91
N ASP A 77 -4.29 7.82 7.25
CA ASP A 77 -4.81 8.67 6.19
C ASP A 77 -4.71 8.01 4.79
N HIS A 78 -3.91 8.58 3.87
CA HIS A 78 -3.91 8.14 2.47
C HIS A 78 -2.67 7.33 2.11
N VAL A 79 -2.86 6.30 1.28
CA VAL A 79 -1.79 5.42 0.82
C VAL A 79 -1.81 5.35 -0.70
N MET A 80 -0.67 5.63 -1.32
CA MET A 80 -0.41 5.42 -2.73
C MET A 80 0.78 4.48 -2.90
N ILE A 81 0.56 3.33 -3.54
CA ILE A 81 1.61 2.33 -3.78
C ILE A 81 1.69 1.95 -5.25
N ALA A 82 2.92 1.93 -5.76
CA ALA A 82 3.31 1.17 -6.94
C ALA A 82 4.27 0.05 -6.51
N CYS A 83 3.89 -1.20 -6.77
CA CYS A 83 4.64 -2.38 -6.34
C CYS A 83 4.69 -3.42 -7.46
N ALA A 84 5.78 -4.17 -7.61
CA ALA A 84 5.78 -5.32 -8.50
C ALA A 84 5.26 -6.57 -7.77
N ASP A 85 5.76 -6.84 -6.56
CA ASP A 85 5.39 -8.05 -5.82
C ASP A 85 4.30 -7.77 -4.76
N HIS A 86 4.38 -8.38 -3.58
CA HIS A 86 3.20 -8.46 -2.70
C HIS A 86 2.97 -7.20 -1.88
N VAL A 87 1.69 -6.85 -1.73
CA VAL A 87 1.25 -5.69 -0.96
C VAL A 87 0.29 -6.13 0.16
N MET A 88 0.59 -5.71 1.39
CA MET A 88 -0.28 -5.83 2.55
C MET A 88 -0.55 -4.44 3.14
N ILE A 89 -1.82 -4.05 3.22
CA ILE A 89 -2.21 -2.73 3.75
C ILE A 89 -3.33 -2.84 4.77
N ALA A 90 -3.17 -2.09 5.86
CA ALA A 90 -4.26 -1.63 6.71
C ALA A 90 -4.32 -0.09 6.66
N CYS A 91 -5.45 0.46 6.22
CA CYS A 91 -5.67 1.90 6.10
C CYS A 91 -7.02 2.30 6.71
N ALA A 92 -7.14 3.49 7.29
CA ALA A 92 -8.46 4.01 7.63
C ALA A 92 -9.10 4.66 6.39
N ASP A 93 -8.40 5.59 5.74
CA ASP A 93 -9.05 6.41 4.70
C ASP A 93 -8.88 5.86 3.27
N HIS A 94 -7.99 6.45 2.47
CA HIS A 94 -7.97 6.27 1.01
C HIS A 94 -6.75 5.46 0.56
N VAL A 95 -6.98 4.45 -0.27
CA VAL A 95 -5.92 3.61 -0.82
C VAL A 95 -5.96 3.59 -2.34
N MET A 96 -4.81 3.88 -2.96
CA MET A 96 -4.56 3.72 -4.39
C MET A 96 -3.40 2.76 -4.61
N ILE A 97 -3.64 1.67 -5.33
CA ILE A 97 -2.61 0.65 -5.63
C ILE A 97 -2.54 0.34 -7.11
N ALA A 98 -1.32 0.33 -7.62
CA ALA A 98 -0.94 -0.41 -8.81
C ALA A 98 0.05 -1.51 -8.42
N CYS A 99 -0.34 -2.77 -8.60
CA CYS A 99 0.45 -3.94 -8.23
C CYS A 99 0.49 -4.94 -9.38
N THR A 100 1.56 -5.72 -9.54
CA THR A 100 1.53 -6.86 -10.48
C THR A 100 1.27 -8.19 -9.80
N ASP A 101 1.52 -8.31 -8.50
CA ASP A 101 1.34 -9.55 -7.75
C ASP A 101 0.20 -9.43 -6.70
N HIS A 102 0.22 -10.30 -5.69
CA HIS A 102 -0.83 -10.51 -4.72
C HIS A 102 -1.06 -9.28 -3.82
N VAL A 103 -2.33 -8.96 -3.60
CA VAL A 103 -2.73 -7.88 -2.67
C VAL A 103 -3.66 -8.40 -1.58
N MET A 104 -3.30 -8.09 -0.34
CA MET A 104 -4.17 -8.23 0.83
C MET A 104 -4.44 -6.86 1.46
N MET A 105 -5.71 -6.51 1.63
CA MET A 105 -6.08 -5.18 2.14
C MET A 105 -7.24 -5.21 3.13
N ALA A 106 -7.09 -4.37 4.16
CA ALA A 106 -8.20 -3.84 4.95
C ALA A 106 -8.22 -2.31 4.85
N CYS A 107 -9.36 -1.74 4.47
CA CYS A 107 -9.59 -0.29 4.39
C CYS A 107 -10.93 0.05 5.05
N ALA A 108 -11.08 1.23 5.65
CA ALA A 108 -12.43 1.70 5.99
C ALA A 108 -13.05 2.34 4.75
N ASP A 109 -12.45 3.40 4.22
CA ASP A 109 -13.16 4.23 3.23
C ASP A 109 -13.01 3.77 1.78
N HIS A 110 -12.09 4.38 1.02
CA HIS A 110 -12.09 4.32 -0.44
C HIS A 110 -10.88 3.57 -0.98
N VAL A 111 -11.15 2.60 -1.85
CA VAL A 111 -10.11 1.83 -2.52
C VAL A 111 -10.19 1.95 -4.03
N MET A 112 -9.08 2.30 -4.65
CA MET A 112 -8.85 2.21 -6.08
C MET A 112 -7.67 1.27 -6.35
N MET A 113 -7.89 0.21 -7.13
CA MET A 113 -6.87 -0.81 -7.37
C MET A 113 -6.80 -1.24 -8.84
N ALA A 114 -5.58 -1.37 -9.33
CA ALA A 114 -5.24 -2.11 -10.53
C ALA A 114 -4.22 -3.20 -10.19
N CYS A 115 -4.53 -4.44 -10.55
CA CYS A 115 -3.70 -5.63 -10.26
C CYS A 115 -3.79 -6.67 -11.38
N THR A 116 -2.78 -7.51 -11.52
CA THR A 116 -2.81 -8.65 -12.44
C THR A 116 -3.05 -9.99 -11.75
N ASP A 117 -2.81 -10.05 -10.44
CA ASP A 117 -2.79 -11.27 -9.64
C ASP A 117 -3.86 -11.25 -8.53
N PRO A 118 -4.01 -12.34 -7.75
CA PRO A 118 -5.10 -12.48 -6.79
C PRO A 118 -5.20 -11.36 -5.75
N VAL A 119 -6.45 -10.95 -5.49
CA VAL A 119 -6.77 -9.94 -4.49
C VAL A 119 -7.71 -10.46 -3.43
N MET A 120 -7.37 -10.18 -2.16
CA MET A 120 -8.26 -10.31 -1.02
C MET A 120 -8.45 -8.96 -0.35
N MET A 121 -9.70 -8.51 -0.23
CA MET A 121 -10.03 -7.19 0.28
C MET A 121 -11.21 -7.20 1.25
N ALA A 122 -11.06 -6.44 2.33
CA ALA A 122 -12.15 -5.97 3.17
C ALA A 122 -12.17 -4.43 3.16
N CYS A 123 -13.31 -3.85 2.82
CA CYS A 123 -13.55 -2.41 2.81
C CYS A 123 -14.85 -2.12 3.58
N THR A 124 -15.04 -0.96 4.20
CA THR A 124 -16.40 -0.58 4.62
C THR A 124 -17.14 0.09 3.48
N ASP A 125 -16.52 1.08 2.82
CA ASP A 125 -17.26 1.91 1.87
C ASP A 125 -17.05 1.45 0.41
N HIS A 126 -16.27 2.21 -0.35
CA HIS A 126 -16.26 2.13 -1.81
C HIS A 126 -15.02 1.41 -2.35
N VAL A 127 -15.26 0.44 -3.24
CA VAL A 127 -14.21 -0.28 -3.97
C VAL A 127 -14.37 -0.06 -5.47
N MET A 128 -13.29 0.38 -6.12
CA MET A 128 -13.12 0.37 -7.57
C MET A 128 -11.89 -0.46 -7.92
N MET A 129 -12.09 -1.54 -8.68
CA MET A 129 -11.04 -2.50 -8.97
C MET A 129 -11.00 -2.91 -10.45
N ALA A 130 -9.79 -3.01 -10.98
CA ALA A 130 -9.46 -3.76 -12.18
C ALA A 130 -8.47 -4.88 -11.83
N CYS A 131 -8.84 -6.13 -12.11
CA CYS A 131 -8.02 -7.31 -11.88
C CYS A 131 -8.01 -8.21 -13.13
N ALA A 132 -6.91 -8.92 -13.37
CA ALA A 132 -6.89 -10.00 -14.36
C ALA A 132 -7.27 -11.36 -13.75
N ASP A 133 -6.92 -11.61 -12.49
CA ASP A 133 -7.09 -12.91 -11.81
C ASP A 133 -8.17 -12.86 -10.69
N HIS A 134 -8.16 -13.82 -9.77
CA HIS A 134 -9.16 -14.05 -8.75
C HIS A 134 -9.32 -12.92 -7.75
N VAL A 135 -10.57 -12.52 -7.52
CA VAL A 135 -10.90 -11.43 -6.61
C VAL A 135 -11.87 -11.91 -5.52
N MET A 136 -11.52 -11.66 -4.26
CA MET A 136 -12.41 -11.84 -3.11
C MET A 136 -12.60 -10.50 -2.39
N ILE A 137 -13.83 -9.99 -2.35
CA ILE A 137 -14.16 -8.71 -1.69
C ILE A 137 -15.28 -8.86 -0.67
N ALA A 138 -15.09 -8.28 0.50
CA ALA A 138 -16.14 -7.93 1.44
C ALA A 138 -16.24 -6.39 1.55
N SER A 139 -17.43 -5.84 1.31
CA SER A 139 -17.73 -4.40 1.45
C SER A 139 -19.10 -4.21 2.09
N ALA A 140 -19.33 -3.09 2.79
CA ALA A 140 -20.68 -2.72 3.19
C ALA A 140 -21.41 -2.01 2.03
N ASP A 141 -20.75 -1.07 1.37
CA ASP A 141 -21.43 -0.14 0.46
C ASP A 141 -21.31 -0.51 -1.03
N HIS A 142 -20.34 0.05 -1.73
CA HIS A 142 -20.35 0.13 -3.19
C HIS A 142 -19.13 -0.55 -3.80
N VAL A 143 -19.36 -1.56 -4.62
CA VAL A 143 -18.30 -2.33 -5.29
C VAL A 143 -18.45 -2.24 -6.80
N MET A 144 -17.42 -1.72 -7.48
CA MET A 144 -17.27 -1.73 -8.92
C MET A 144 -16.02 -2.53 -9.31
N ILE A 145 -16.22 -3.63 -10.04
CA ILE A 145 -15.13 -4.53 -10.44
C ILE A 145 -15.15 -4.76 -11.95
N ALA A 146 -13.96 -4.67 -12.55
CA ALA A 146 -13.65 -5.25 -13.84
C ALA A 146 -12.67 -6.42 -13.63
N CYS A 147 -13.10 -7.66 -13.89
CA CYS A 147 -12.26 -8.86 -13.74
C CYS A 147 -12.31 -9.73 -14.99
N ALA A 148 -11.20 -10.37 -15.35
CA ALA A 148 -11.15 -11.33 -16.46
C ALA A 148 -11.41 -12.78 -16.03
N ASP A 149 -11.18 -13.11 -14.75
CA ASP A 149 -11.35 -14.44 -14.17
C ASP A 149 -12.45 -14.42 -13.08
N HIS A 150 -12.23 -15.09 -11.94
CA HIS A 150 -13.25 -15.32 -10.93
C HIS A 150 -13.41 -14.20 -9.91
N VAL A 151 -14.66 -13.94 -9.52
CA VAL A 151 -15.02 -12.88 -8.57
C VAL A 151 -15.98 -13.42 -7.51
N MET A 152 -15.62 -13.28 -6.24
CA MET A 152 -16.48 -13.52 -5.08
C MET A 152 -16.68 -12.21 -4.32
N ILE A 153 -17.93 -11.76 -4.21
CA ILE A 153 -18.28 -10.50 -3.53
C ILE A 153 -19.34 -10.76 -2.46
N ALA A 154 -19.07 -10.27 -1.26
CA ALA A 154 -20.06 -10.05 -0.21
C ALA A 154 -20.23 -8.53 -0.02
N CYS A 155 -21.41 -8.00 -0.39
CA CYS A 155 -21.71 -6.58 -0.34
C CYS A 155 -23.11 -6.38 0.21
N ALA A 156 -23.32 -5.37 1.08
CA ALA A 156 -24.65 -5.10 1.62
C ALA A 156 -25.49 -4.24 0.67
N ASP A 157 -24.89 -3.26 -0.01
CA ASP A 157 -25.64 -2.31 -0.84
C ASP A 157 -25.56 -2.59 -2.35
N HIS A 158 -24.49 -2.18 -3.03
CA HIS A 158 -24.48 -2.07 -4.49
C HIS A 158 -23.23 -2.68 -5.14
N VAL A 159 -23.46 -3.59 -6.09
CA VAL A 159 -22.39 -4.26 -6.83
C VAL A 159 -22.58 -4.08 -8.34
N LEU A 160 -21.52 -3.64 -9.02
CA LEU A 160 -21.38 -3.68 -10.47
C LEU A 160 -20.15 -4.51 -10.84
N VAL A 161 -20.36 -5.62 -11.56
CA VAL A 161 -19.27 -6.45 -12.11
C VAL A 161 -19.32 -6.39 -13.63
N THR A 162 -18.16 -6.15 -14.24
CA THR A 162 -17.95 -6.14 -15.69
C THR A 162 -16.73 -7.00 -16.04
N GLY A 163 -16.67 -7.57 -17.26
CA GLY A 163 -15.60 -8.50 -17.66
C GLY A 163 -16.05 -9.96 -17.78
N ALA A 164 -15.13 -10.89 -18.01
CA ALA A 164 -15.43 -12.30 -18.25
C ALA A 164 -15.48 -13.10 -16.92
N PRO A 165 -16.40 -14.08 -16.77
CA PRO A 165 -16.66 -14.82 -15.53
C PRO A 165 -15.79 -16.08 -15.32
#